data_AF-A0A9D7RYX6-F1
#
_entry.id   AF-A0A9D7RYX6-F1
#
_cell.length_a   1.000
_cell.length_b   1.000
_cell.length_c   1.000
_cell.angle_alpha   90.00
_cell.angle_beta   90.00
_cell.angle_gamma   90.00
#
_symmetry.space_group_name_H-M   'P 1'
#
loop_
_entity.id
_entity.type
_entity.pdbx_description
1 polymer ?
#
loop_
_entity_poly.entity_id
_entity_poly.type
_entity_poly.pdbx_seq_one_letter_code
_entity_poly.pdbx_strand_id
1 'polypeptide(L)'
;MSHRNELALRQALVDAARKLLAIRLNCGSAGNVSARWGDGLLLTPSGLDPERIGADDIVWMSLAGQAQGRHAPSSEWHLHRDLYLSRPDAGAVVHTHSPFATALACQRRAIPSFHYTVARFGGDDVRCADYALFGTSELSRTIEVAMVGRSACLMANHGAVVCADDVGAAVTLAIELEFLSELYWRALQGGAPVLLTPIEVEAVGERYRNYCQVGRNPRTESPAVATEPARGFRRFGSRRHRVGGARPGGIRAMKLRGFHPTQILRTSSLPPLDSDRIYKLVAAADWRQAQRDGVYRGSADDLRDGYIHLSCADQVAATLAKYFAQTPDLLLLAVDPAVLGPALRHEPARGGALFPHLYAPLAVSSARLLARRRVSGGGWRLTDA
;
A
#
# COMPACT_ATOMS: atom_id res chain seq x y z
N MET A 1 -2.01 -24.02 27.74
CA MET A 1 -0.88 -24.18 26.79
C MET A 1 0.38 -24.51 27.59
N SER A 2 1.32 -25.31 27.07
CA SER A 2 2.50 -25.79 27.83
C SER A 2 3.66 -24.78 27.84
N HIS A 3 4.39 -24.69 28.95
CA HIS A 3 5.62 -23.89 29.11
C HIS A 3 6.68 -24.19 28.02
N ARG A 4 6.75 -25.44 27.53
CA ARG A 4 7.67 -25.82 26.46
C ARG A 4 7.34 -25.15 25.12
N ASN A 5 6.05 -24.93 24.85
CA ASN A 5 5.60 -24.28 23.62
C ASN A 5 5.84 -22.76 23.69
N GLU A 6 5.73 -22.17 24.89
CA GLU A 6 6.07 -20.75 25.09
C GLU A 6 7.55 -20.48 24.81
N LEU A 7 8.43 -21.27 25.43
CA LEU A 7 9.88 -21.12 25.25
C LEU A 7 10.30 -21.27 23.78
N ALA A 8 9.70 -22.23 23.06
CA ALA A 8 9.93 -22.39 21.63
C ALA A 8 9.49 -21.16 20.82
N LEU A 9 8.33 -20.56 21.15
CA LEU A 9 7.84 -19.37 20.47
C LEU A 9 8.72 -18.15 20.77
N ARG A 10 9.17 -17.98 22.02
CA ARG A 10 10.15 -16.94 22.41
C ARG A 10 11.44 -17.08 21.60
N GLN A 11 11.96 -18.30 21.47
CA GLN A 11 13.14 -18.56 20.65
C GLN A 11 12.90 -18.23 19.17
N ALA A 12 11.73 -18.58 18.62
CA ALA A 12 11.38 -18.24 17.24
C ALA A 12 11.34 -16.72 16.99
N LEU A 13 10.88 -15.92 17.96
CA LEU A 13 10.90 -14.45 17.86
C LEU A 13 12.32 -13.89 17.88
N VAL A 14 13.22 -14.45 18.70
CA VAL A 14 14.65 -14.10 18.72
C VAL A 14 15.29 -14.42 17.38
N ASP A 15 15.06 -15.62 16.86
CA ASP A 15 15.62 -16.06 15.58
C ASP A 15 15.10 -15.21 14.41
N ALA A 16 13.82 -14.82 14.45
CA ALA A 16 13.22 -13.89 13.49
C ALA A 16 13.88 -12.50 13.54
N ALA A 17 14.05 -11.92 14.73
CA ALA A 17 14.68 -10.61 14.89
C ALA A 17 16.13 -10.62 14.36
N ARG A 18 16.91 -11.65 14.69
CA ARG A 18 18.27 -11.85 14.19
C ARG A 18 18.31 -12.04 12.68
N LYS A 19 17.39 -12.84 12.12
CA LYS A 19 17.30 -13.04 10.68
C LYS A 19 17.04 -11.71 9.97
N LEU A 20 16.04 -10.94 10.39
CA LEU A 20 15.70 -9.64 9.80
C LEU A 20 16.87 -8.65 9.83
N LEU A 21 17.66 -8.65 10.91
CA LEU A 21 18.90 -7.88 11.00
C LEU A 21 19.97 -8.39 10.00
N ALA A 22 20.20 -9.71 9.95
CA ALA A 22 21.21 -10.31 9.07
C ALA A 22 20.95 -10.05 7.58
N ILE A 23 19.68 -10.04 7.16
CA ILE A 23 19.28 -9.72 5.78
C ILE A 23 19.01 -8.22 5.55
N ARG A 24 19.33 -7.36 6.52
CA ARG A 24 19.23 -5.89 6.46
C ARG A 24 17.82 -5.35 6.19
N LEU A 25 16.79 -6.08 6.62
CA LEU A 25 15.44 -5.54 6.67
C LEU A 25 15.23 -4.62 7.86
N ASN A 26 16.13 -4.67 8.85
CA ASN A 26 16.22 -3.76 9.98
C ASN A 26 17.66 -3.28 10.20
N CYS A 27 17.81 -2.13 10.84
CA CYS A 27 19.09 -1.60 11.30
C CYS A 27 19.02 -1.37 12.82
N GLY A 28 19.89 -2.04 13.57
CA GLY A 28 19.85 -2.02 15.04
C GLY A 28 18.52 -2.52 15.59
N SER A 29 17.95 -1.79 16.55
CA SER A 29 16.72 -2.13 17.28
C SER A 29 15.44 -1.48 16.71
N ALA A 30 15.49 -1.01 15.46
CA ALA A 30 14.40 -0.23 14.86
C ALA A 30 13.11 -1.03 14.60
N GLY A 31 13.23 -2.29 14.16
CA GLY A 31 12.08 -3.16 13.91
C GLY A 31 11.79 -4.11 15.06
N ASN A 32 10.58 -4.69 15.06
CA ASN A 32 10.08 -5.50 16.16
C ASN A 32 9.17 -6.64 15.64
N VAL A 33 9.10 -7.72 16.42
CA VAL A 33 8.41 -8.95 16.04
C VAL A 33 7.59 -9.46 17.21
N SER A 34 6.35 -9.89 16.95
CA SER A 34 5.48 -10.48 17.95
C SER A 34 4.76 -11.72 17.47
N ALA A 35 4.29 -12.52 18.43
CA ALA A 35 3.38 -13.63 18.21
C ALA A 35 2.26 -13.63 19.26
N ARG A 36 1.06 -14.03 18.87
CA ARG A 36 -0.07 -14.23 19.79
C ARG A 36 0.23 -15.37 20.75
N TRP A 37 -0.02 -15.19 22.03
CA TRP A 37 0.19 -16.22 23.05
C TRP A 37 -0.78 -16.06 24.23
N GLY A 38 -1.58 -17.09 24.49
CA GLY A 38 -2.61 -17.04 25.53
C GLY A 38 -3.65 -15.95 25.26
N ASP A 39 -3.90 -15.10 26.26
CA ASP A 39 -4.76 -13.91 26.23
C ASP A 39 -3.99 -12.62 25.86
N GLY A 40 -2.76 -12.76 25.37
CA GLY A 40 -1.85 -11.67 25.05
C GLY A 40 -0.97 -11.96 23.84
N LEU A 41 0.23 -11.40 23.89
CA LEU A 41 1.27 -11.54 22.87
C LEU A 41 2.66 -11.62 23.53
N LEU A 42 3.56 -12.31 22.85
CA LEU A 42 5.00 -12.24 23.08
C LEU A 42 5.60 -11.25 22.08
N LEU A 43 6.47 -10.35 22.53
CA LEU A 43 6.99 -9.23 21.76
C LEU A 43 8.47 -8.99 22.08
N THR A 44 9.25 -8.59 21.07
CA THR A 44 10.64 -8.18 21.25
C THR A 44 10.77 -6.99 22.22
N PRO A 45 11.81 -6.95 23.08
CA PRO A 45 12.02 -5.88 24.05
C PRO A 45 12.43 -4.56 23.38
N SER A 46 12.21 -3.43 24.06
CA SER A 46 12.59 -2.11 23.56
C SER A 46 14.11 -1.90 23.60
N GLY A 47 14.67 -1.42 22.49
CA GLY A 47 16.02 -0.84 22.43
C GLY A 47 17.18 -1.84 22.55
N LEU A 48 16.90 -3.14 22.69
CA LEU A 48 17.95 -4.15 22.77
C LEU A 48 18.39 -4.63 21.39
N ASP A 49 19.68 -4.94 21.29
CA ASP A 49 20.29 -5.49 20.09
C ASP A 49 19.80 -6.93 19.83
N PRO A 50 19.18 -7.23 18.66
CA PRO A 50 18.73 -8.57 18.32
C PRO A 50 19.79 -9.66 18.42
N GLU A 51 21.08 -9.35 18.22
CA GLU A 51 22.16 -10.32 18.37
C GLU A 51 22.43 -10.71 19.83
N ARG A 52 22.00 -9.86 20.78
CA ARG A 52 22.31 -10.00 22.21
C ARG A 52 21.12 -10.43 23.08
N ILE A 53 19.91 -10.44 22.54
CA ILE A 53 18.72 -10.94 23.28
C ILE A 53 18.61 -12.46 23.21
N GLY A 54 18.13 -13.08 24.28
CA GLY A 54 17.71 -14.48 24.38
C GLY A 54 16.20 -14.63 24.58
N ALA A 55 15.72 -15.88 24.64
CA ALA A 55 14.29 -16.17 24.79
C ALA A 55 13.68 -15.57 26.07
N ASP A 56 14.46 -15.49 27.15
CA ASP A 56 14.05 -14.91 28.43
C ASP A 56 13.91 -13.37 28.39
N ASP A 57 14.45 -12.72 27.36
CA ASP A 57 14.35 -11.27 27.17
C ASP A 57 13.08 -10.87 26.38
N ILE A 58 12.39 -11.84 25.77
CA ILE A 58 11.10 -11.60 25.12
C ILE A 58 10.07 -11.19 26.18
N VAL A 59 9.25 -10.19 25.87
CA VAL A 59 8.28 -9.62 26.81
C VAL A 59 6.93 -10.22 26.52
N TRP A 60 6.25 -10.71 27.56
CA TRP A 60 4.83 -11.04 27.44
C TRP A 60 4.00 -9.79 27.75
N MET A 61 2.93 -9.57 27.00
CA MET A 61 2.03 -8.44 27.21
C MET A 61 0.58 -8.87 26.97
N SER A 62 -0.30 -8.56 27.91
CA SER A 62 -1.75 -8.74 27.75
C SER A 62 -2.32 -7.80 26.68
N LEU A 63 -3.48 -8.16 26.10
CA LEU A 63 -4.21 -7.26 25.21
C LEU A 63 -4.79 -6.02 25.92
N ALA A 64 -4.74 -5.96 27.26
CA ALA A 64 -5.03 -4.75 28.03
C ALA A 64 -3.83 -3.79 28.13
N GLY A 65 -2.65 -4.16 27.63
CA GLY A 65 -1.44 -3.35 27.66
C GLY A 65 -0.58 -3.52 28.93
N GLN A 66 -0.89 -4.51 29.77
CA GLN A 66 -0.03 -4.86 30.93
C GLN A 66 1.09 -5.79 30.47
N ALA A 67 2.35 -5.39 30.68
CA ALA A 67 3.54 -6.14 30.30
C ALA A 67 4.17 -6.87 31.50
N GLN A 68 4.75 -8.04 31.24
CA GLN A 68 5.50 -8.85 32.20
C GLN A 68 6.80 -9.34 31.56
N GLY A 69 7.89 -9.30 32.33
CA GLY A 69 9.21 -9.70 31.88
C GLY A 69 10.32 -8.88 32.53
N ARG A 70 11.55 -9.09 32.08
CA ARG A 70 12.75 -8.40 32.59
C ARG A 70 12.93 -7.01 32.00
N HIS A 71 12.36 -6.78 30.82
CA HIS A 71 12.55 -5.57 30.01
C HIS A 71 11.21 -4.93 29.69
N ALA A 72 11.26 -3.65 29.30
CA ALA A 72 10.11 -2.99 28.71
C ALA A 72 9.80 -3.59 27.31
N PRO A 73 8.51 -3.74 26.94
CA PRO A 73 8.14 -4.13 25.58
C PRO A 73 8.62 -3.08 24.58
N SER A 74 8.74 -3.44 23.30
CA SER A 74 8.99 -2.47 22.21
C SER A 74 8.12 -1.22 22.38
N SER A 75 8.68 -0.02 22.15
CA SER A 75 7.93 1.26 22.20
C SER A 75 6.70 1.26 21.28
N GLU A 76 6.70 0.40 20.28
CA GLU A 76 5.69 0.22 19.26
C GLU A 76 4.64 -0.85 19.57
N TRP A 77 4.59 -1.34 20.81
CA TRP A 77 3.65 -2.37 21.25
C TRP A 77 2.18 -2.09 20.92
N HIS A 78 1.77 -0.82 20.84
CA HIS A 78 0.41 -0.42 20.44
C HIS A 78 0.02 -0.98 19.07
N LEU A 79 0.91 -0.92 18.06
CA LEU A 79 0.60 -1.39 16.71
C LEU A 79 0.36 -2.90 16.69
N HIS A 80 1.16 -3.67 17.44
CA HIS A 80 1.01 -5.12 17.52
C HIS A 80 -0.28 -5.51 18.24
N ARG A 81 -0.53 -4.90 19.40
CA ARG A 81 -1.72 -5.19 20.21
C ARG A 81 -3.00 -4.91 19.43
N ASP A 82 -3.11 -3.74 18.82
CA ASP A 82 -4.33 -3.33 18.15
C ASP A 82 -4.55 -4.14 16.86
N LEU A 83 -3.49 -4.47 16.12
CA LEU A 83 -3.59 -5.45 15.03
C LEU A 83 -4.10 -6.81 15.52
N TYR A 84 -3.67 -7.31 16.67
CA TYR A 84 -4.23 -8.54 17.23
C TYR A 84 -5.68 -8.41 17.69
N LEU A 85 -6.14 -7.20 18.06
CA LEU A 85 -7.54 -6.94 18.42
C LEU A 85 -8.44 -6.88 17.17
N SER A 86 -8.00 -6.19 16.11
CA SER A 86 -8.76 -6.05 14.86
C SER A 86 -8.59 -7.23 13.90
N ARG A 87 -7.56 -8.06 14.08
CA ARG A 87 -7.27 -9.28 13.28
C ARG A 87 -7.14 -10.52 14.17
N PRO A 88 -8.29 -11.13 14.56
CA PRO A 88 -8.29 -12.39 15.30
C PRO A 88 -7.57 -13.53 14.57
N ASP A 89 -7.50 -13.46 13.25
CA ASP A 89 -6.80 -14.39 12.36
C ASP A 89 -5.26 -14.26 12.41
N ALA A 90 -4.72 -13.11 12.84
CA ALA A 90 -3.29 -12.90 12.89
C ALA A 90 -2.65 -13.68 14.06
N GLY A 91 -1.66 -14.52 13.74
CA GLY A 91 -0.83 -15.23 14.72
C GLY A 91 0.51 -14.56 14.95
N ALA A 92 1.07 -13.82 13.98
CA ALA A 92 2.30 -13.08 14.11
C ALA A 92 2.27 -11.73 13.38
N VAL A 93 3.01 -10.76 13.92
CA VAL A 93 3.19 -9.42 13.34
C VAL A 93 4.67 -9.11 13.28
N VAL A 94 5.13 -8.62 12.13
CA VAL A 94 6.51 -8.18 11.90
C VAL A 94 6.48 -6.75 11.41
N HIS A 95 7.18 -5.87 12.12
CA HIS A 95 7.44 -4.49 11.71
C HIS A 95 8.91 -4.33 11.33
N THR A 96 9.16 -3.69 10.19
CA THR A 96 10.50 -3.47 9.67
C THR A 96 10.73 -2.06 9.15
N HIS A 97 11.99 -1.65 9.14
CA HIS A 97 12.47 -0.41 8.49
C HIS A 97 13.24 -0.79 7.23
N SER A 98 12.62 -1.63 6.38
CA SER A 98 13.26 -2.21 5.21
C SER A 98 13.57 -1.12 4.16
N PRO A 99 14.77 -1.11 3.53
CA PRO A 99 15.25 0.02 2.76
C PRO A 99 14.28 0.54 1.68
N PHE A 100 13.78 -0.33 0.80
CA PHE A 100 12.93 0.07 -0.31
C PHE A 100 11.48 0.28 0.12
N ALA A 101 10.95 -0.55 1.02
CA ALA A 101 9.63 -0.34 1.60
C ALA A 101 9.56 1.03 2.31
N THR A 102 10.58 1.35 3.10
CA THR A 102 10.71 2.65 3.79
C THR A 102 10.90 3.78 2.78
N ALA A 103 11.69 3.59 1.71
CA ALA A 103 11.84 4.61 0.67
C ALA A 103 10.51 4.97 0.00
N LEU A 104 9.66 3.98 -0.29
CA LEU A 104 8.30 4.21 -0.80
C LEU A 104 7.39 4.84 0.25
N ALA A 105 7.50 4.42 1.51
CA ALA A 105 6.75 4.98 2.62
C ALA A 105 7.09 6.47 2.86
N CYS A 106 8.35 6.86 2.67
CA CYS A 106 8.79 8.26 2.69
C CYS A 106 8.22 9.10 1.54
N GLN A 107 7.80 8.46 0.45
CA GLN A 107 7.09 9.10 -0.67
C GLN A 107 5.57 9.09 -0.51
N ARG A 108 5.05 8.55 0.60
CA ARG A 108 3.61 8.31 0.79
C ARG A 108 2.99 7.46 -0.34
N ARG A 109 3.79 6.58 -0.95
CA ARG A 109 3.46 5.88 -2.19
C ARG A 109 3.05 4.44 -1.91
N ALA A 110 1.80 4.10 -2.23
CA ALA A 110 1.33 2.71 -2.24
C ALA A 110 2.00 1.90 -3.36
N ILE A 111 2.02 0.57 -3.22
CA ILE A 111 2.49 -0.36 -4.25
C ILE A 111 1.26 -0.89 -5.00
N PRO A 112 1.01 -0.48 -6.26
CA PRO A 112 -0.12 -0.98 -7.04
C PRO A 112 0.17 -2.39 -7.58
N SER A 113 -0.78 -3.00 -8.30
CA SER A 113 -0.66 -4.29 -9.00
C SER A 113 0.30 -4.26 -10.21
N PHE A 114 1.48 -3.64 -10.09
CA PHE A 114 2.53 -3.64 -11.11
C PHE A 114 3.16 -5.04 -11.31
N HIS A 115 2.97 -5.94 -10.35
CA HIS A 115 3.44 -7.32 -10.37
C HIS A 115 2.40 -8.22 -9.69
N TYR A 116 2.18 -9.43 -10.22
CA TYR A 116 1.07 -10.30 -9.77
C TYR A 116 1.15 -10.71 -8.29
N THR A 117 2.36 -10.79 -7.73
CA THR A 117 2.56 -11.18 -6.32
C THR A 117 2.06 -10.14 -5.33
N VAL A 118 1.66 -8.94 -5.77
CA VAL A 118 0.92 -7.98 -4.92
C VAL A 118 -0.36 -8.61 -4.36
N ALA A 119 -1.00 -9.50 -5.12
CA ALA A 119 -2.17 -10.26 -4.68
C ALA A 119 -1.94 -11.09 -3.40
N ARG A 120 -0.67 -11.44 -3.11
CA ARG A 120 -0.30 -12.17 -1.88
C ARG A 120 -0.55 -11.36 -0.61
N PHE A 121 -0.67 -10.04 -0.73
CA PHE A 121 -0.94 -9.14 0.38
C PHE A 121 -2.44 -8.92 0.63
N GLY A 122 -3.31 -9.74 0.03
CA GLY A 122 -4.76 -9.74 0.27
C GLY A 122 -5.58 -8.87 -0.69
N GLY A 123 -4.95 -8.24 -1.69
CA GLY A 123 -5.68 -7.48 -2.70
C GLY A 123 -4.79 -6.96 -3.83
N ASP A 124 -5.27 -5.95 -4.53
CA ASP A 124 -4.68 -5.34 -5.72
C ASP A 124 -3.59 -4.29 -5.42
N ASP A 125 -3.31 -4.01 -4.15
CA ASP A 125 -2.30 -3.06 -3.72
C ASP A 125 -1.70 -3.39 -2.34
N VAL A 126 -0.57 -2.74 -2.01
CA VAL A 126 -0.08 -2.54 -0.63
C VAL A 126 -0.19 -1.06 -0.31
N ARG A 127 -1.06 -0.72 0.64
CA ARG A 127 -1.38 0.67 0.99
C ARG A 127 -0.29 1.32 1.83
N CYS A 128 -0.25 2.65 1.81
CA CYS A 128 0.60 3.46 2.68
C CYS A 128 -0.27 4.17 3.74
N ALA A 129 -0.18 3.73 4.99
CA ALA A 129 -0.86 4.31 6.14
C ALA A 129 -0.46 5.77 6.33
N ASP A 130 -1.37 6.61 6.83
CA ASP A 130 -1.02 7.99 7.19
C ASP A 130 0.04 8.03 8.29
N TYR A 131 0.82 9.10 8.30
CA TYR A 131 1.79 9.34 9.36
C TYR A 131 1.08 9.69 10.67
N ALA A 132 1.58 9.09 11.74
CA ALA A 132 1.43 9.57 13.11
C ALA A 132 2.70 9.22 13.87
N LEU A 133 2.83 9.77 15.08
CA LEU A 133 4.02 9.58 15.90
C LEU A 133 4.18 8.10 16.31
N PHE A 134 5.40 7.57 16.25
CA PHE A 134 5.69 6.19 16.65
C PHE A 134 5.33 5.93 18.11
N GLY A 135 4.96 4.68 18.42
CA GLY A 135 4.55 4.28 19.77
C GLY A 135 3.21 4.85 20.25
N THR A 136 2.46 5.54 19.40
CA THR A 136 1.12 6.06 19.73
C THR A 136 -0.01 5.16 19.23
N SER A 137 -1.17 5.22 19.88
CA SER A 137 -2.39 4.58 19.38
C SER A 137 -2.92 5.24 18.10
N GLU A 138 -2.52 6.47 17.79
CA GLU A 138 -2.91 7.15 16.55
C GLU A 138 -2.28 6.46 15.33
N LEU A 139 -0.97 6.15 15.40
CA LEU A 139 -0.28 5.38 14.36
C LEU A 139 -0.92 4.02 14.13
N SER A 140 -1.29 3.35 15.23
CA SER A 140 -1.98 2.08 15.17
C SER A 140 -3.29 2.16 14.37
N ARG A 141 -4.13 3.18 14.62
CA ARG A 141 -5.39 3.38 13.88
C ARG A 141 -5.18 3.63 12.38
N THR A 142 -4.12 4.36 12.00
CA THR A 142 -3.83 4.58 10.57
C THR A 142 -3.41 3.28 9.87
N ILE A 143 -2.67 2.42 10.58
CA ILE A 143 -2.28 1.08 10.13
C ILE A 143 -3.51 0.19 9.98
N GLU A 144 -4.41 0.14 10.97
CA GLU A 144 -5.63 -0.68 10.91
C GLU A 144 -6.47 -0.35 9.67
N VAL A 145 -6.65 0.95 9.36
CA VAL A 145 -7.35 1.41 8.15
C VAL A 145 -6.63 0.94 6.88
N ALA A 146 -5.30 1.05 6.83
CA ALA A 146 -4.52 0.60 5.67
C ALA A 146 -4.55 -0.94 5.51
N MET A 147 -4.69 -1.67 6.61
CA MET A 147 -4.65 -3.13 6.70
C MET A 147 -6.01 -3.81 6.46
N VAL A 148 -7.11 -3.06 6.27
CA VAL A 148 -8.43 -3.65 5.95
C VAL A 148 -8.35 -4.47 4.66
N GLY A 149 -8.56 -5.77 4.76
CA GLY A 149 -8.43 -6.69 3.63
C GLY A 149 -7.01 -6.77 3.07
N ARG A 150 -5.98 -6.47 3.88
CA ARG A 150 -4.57 -6.61 3.51
C ARG A 150 -3.79 -7.35 4.60
N SER A 151 -2.69 -7.99 4.23
CA SER A 151 -1.73 -8.59 5.18
C SER A 151 -0.45 -7.78 5.33
N ALA A 152 -0.32 -6.67 4.61
CA ALA A 152 0.77 -5.71 4.80
C ALA A 152 0.35 -4.27 4.49
N CYS A 153 1.04 -3.32 5.10
CA CYS A 153 1.02 -1.93 4.68
C CYS A 153 2.37 -1.25 4.91
N LEU A 154 2.63 -0.20 4.12
CA LEU A 154 3.70 0.75 4.38
C LEU A 154 3.25 1.76 5.44
N MET A 155 4.17 2.20 6.29
CA MET A 155 3.94 3.19 7.34
C MET A 155 4.70 4.45 6.98
N ALA A 156 3.97 5.51 6.67
CA ALA A 156 4.56 6.59 5.94
C ALA A 156 5.65 7.33 6.76
N ASN A 157 6.80 7.66 6.15
CA ASN A 157 8.01 8.19 6.82
C ASN A 157 8.51 7.31 7.98
N HIS A 158 8.26 6.00 7.93
CA HIS A 158 8.55 5.11 9.05
C HIS A 158 9.12 3.78 8.56
N GLY A 159 8.31 2.93 7.94
CA GLY A 159 8.70 1.56 7.63
C GLY A 159 7.56 0.76 7.02
N ALA A 160 7.44 -0.51 7.37
CA ALA A 160 6.35 -1.38 6.95
C ALA A 160 5.95 -2.34 8.07
N VAL A 161 4.73 -2.87 7.99
CA VAL A 161 4.22 -3.90 8.89
C VAL A 161 3.49 -4.97 8.10
N VAL A 162 3.66 -6.22 8.53
CA VAL A 162 2.98 -7.39 7.96
C VAL A 162 2.34 -8.23 9.07
N CYS A 163 1.23 -8.90 8.73
CA CYS A 163 0.52 -9.86 9.57
C CYS A 163 0.43 -11.21 8.87
N ALA A 164 0.65 -12.31 9.60
CA ALA A 164 0.50 -13.67 9.08
C ALA A 164 0.10 -14.66 10.18
N ASP A 165 -0.10 -15.92 9.78
CA ASP A 165 -0.56 -17.01 10.66
C ASP A 165 0.47 -17.40 11.73
N ASP A 166 1.76 -17.28 11.42
CA ASP A 166 2.86 -17.59 12.33
C ASP A 166 4.11 -16.75 12.04
N VAL A 167 5.09 -16.82 12.95
CA VAL A 167 6.33 -16.01 12.88
C VAL A 167 7.11 -16.25 11.59
N GLY A 168 7.21 -17.50 11.14
CA GLY A 168 7.93 -17.86 9.92
C GLY A 168 7.23 -17.32 8.67
N ALA A 169 5.90 -17.42 8.62
CA ALA A 169 5.08 -16.84 7.57
C ALA A 169 5.20 -15.30 7.55
N ALA A 170 5.17 -14.64 8.70
CA ALA A 170 5.31 -13.18 8.81
C ALA A 170 6.69 -12.70 8.33
N VAL A 171 7.78 -13.37 8.72
CA VAL A 171 9.13 -13.05 8.22
C VAL A 171 9.23 -13.25 6.71
N THR A 172 8.63 -14.32 6.17
CA THR A 172 8.61 -14.58 4.73
C THR A 172 7.86 -13.47 3.99
N LEU A 173 6.70 -13.06 4.51
CA LEU A 173 5.89 -11.99 3.92
C LEU A 173 6.61 -10.63 3.96
N ALA A 174 7.36 -10.33 5.02
CA ALA A 174 8.19 -9.13 5.12
C ALA A 174 9.32 -9.10 4.07
N ILE A 175 9.97 -10.24 3.82
CA ILE A 175 11.00 -10.38 2.76
C ILE A 175 10.41 -10.11 1.39
N GLU A 176 9.23 -10.66 1.11
CA GLU A 176 8.55 -10.49 -0.17
C GLU A 176 8.05 -9.07 -0.38
N LEU A 177 7.60 -8.41 0.70
CA LEU A 177 7.21 -7.00 0.65
C LEU A 177 8.40 -6.12 0.29
N GLU A 178 9.57 -6.34 0.90
CA GLU A 178 10.78 -5.58 0.54
C GLU A 178 11.19 -5.84 -0.90
N PHE A 179 11.17 -7.10 -1.35
CA PHE A 179 11.48 -7.45 -2.74
C PHE A 179 10.56 -6.72 -3.73
N LEU A 180 9.24 -6.70 -3.48
CA LEU A 180 8.30 -5.97 -4.33
C LEU A 180 8.50 -4.46 -4.25
N SER A 181 8.82 -3.95 -3.07
CA SER A 181 9.14 -2.53 -2.89
C SER A 181 10.36 -2.14 -3.70
N GLU A 182 11.41 -2.97 -3.71
CA GLU A 182 12.61 -2.78 -4.52
C GLU A 182 12.29 -2.79 -6.02
N LEU A 183 11.56 -3.80 -6.48
CA LEU A 183 11.18 -3.91 -7.89
C LEU A 183 10.35 -2.70 -8.33
N TYR A 184 9.36 -2.29 -7.53
CA TYR A 184 8.52 -1.14 -7.85
C TYR A 184 9.33 0.15 -7.89
N TRP A 185 10.17 0.37 -6.87
CA TRP A 185 11.03 1.56 -6.80
C TRP A 185 11.99 1.64 -7.99
N ARG A 186 12.57 0.51 -8.42
CA ARG A 186 13.43 0.41 -9.60
C ARG A 186 12.64 0.63 -10.90
N ALA A 187 11.44 0.07 -11.02
CA ALA A 187 10.57 0.28 -12.17
C ALA A 187 10.26 1.77 -12.37
N LEU A 188 9.98 2.49 -11.28
CA LEU A 188 9.75 3.94 -11.30
C LEU A 188 10.93 4.76 -11.85
N GLN A 189 12.17 4.24 -11.79
CA GLN A 189 13.32 4.92 -12.40
C GLN A 189 13.28 4.86 -13.94
N GLY A 190 12.63 3.86 -14.51
CA GLY A 190 12.39 3.71 -15.96
C GLY A 190 11.10 4.37 -16.45
N GLY A 191 10.25 4.87 -15.54
CA GLY A 191 8.93 5.43 -15.83
C GLY A 191 7.81 4.74 -15.03
N ALA A 192 6.56 5.10 -15.31
CA ALA A 192 5.43 4.42 -14.68
C ALA A 192 5.32 2.97 -15.20
N PRO A 193 5.32 1.95 -14.32
CA PRO A 193 5.12 0.58 -14.77
C PRO A 193 3.68 0.37 -15.28
N VAL A 194 3.52 -0.57 -16.21
CA VAL A 194 2.20 -1.07 -16.62
C VAL A 194 1.61 -1.89 -15.47
N LEU A 195 0.35 -1.62 -15.14
CA LEU A 195 -0.35 -2.31 -14.06
C LEU A 195 -1.17 -3.47 -14.63
N LEU A 196 -1.31 -4.53 -13.84
CA LEU A 196 -2.28 -5.58 -14.14
C LEU A 196 -3.69 -5.02 -14.11
N THR A 197 -4.48 -5.43 -15.09
CA THR A 197 -5.91 -5.13 -15.16
C THR A 197 -6.68 -5.81 -14.02
N PRO A 198 -7.88 -5.33 -13.66
CA PRO A 198 -8.70 -5.97 -12.64
C PRO A 198 -8.96 -7.46 -12.90
N ILE A 199 -9.17 -7.84 -14.17
CA ILE A 199 -9.41 -9.23 -14.60
C ILE A 199 -8.16 -10.09 -14.35
N GLU A 200 -6.97 -9.57 -14.66
CA GLU A 200 -5.72 -10.28 -14.40
C GLU A 200 -5.46 -10.44 -12.89
N VAL A 201 -5.75 -9.41 -12.09
CA VAL A 201 -5.63 -9.49 -10.63
C VAL A 201 -6.61 -10.54 -10.05
N GLU A 202 -7.84 -10.58 -10.54
CA GLU A 202 -8.85 -11.57 -10.13
C GLU A 202 -8.40 -13.00 -10.45
N ALA A 203 -7.92 -13.24 -11.68
CA ALA A 203 -7.39 -14.54 -12.10
C ALA A 203 -6.21 -15.00 -11.23
N VAL A 204 -5.33 -14.08 -10.84
CA VAL A 204 -4.24 -14.37 -9.90
C VAL A 204 -4.77 -14.74 -8.51
N GLY A 205 -5.78 -14.02 -8.02
CA GLY A 205 -6.46 -14.30 -6.75
C GLY A 205 -7.12 -15.69 -6.71
N GLU A 206 -7.77 -16.11 -7.80
CA GLU A 206 -8.27 -17.47 -7.97
C GLU A 206 -7.16 -18.51 -7.91
N ARG A 207 -6.03 -18.24 -8.59
CA ARG A 207 -4.89 -19.15 -8.60
C ARG A 207 -4.28 -19.32 -7.21
N TYR A 208 -4.15 -18.24 -6.43
CA TYR A 208 -3.66 -18.32 -5.05
C TYR A 208 -4.58 -19.14 -4.15
N ARG A 209 -5.91 -18.96 -4.25
CA ARG A 209 -6.88 -19.78 -3.50
C ARG A 209 -6.69 -21.27 -3.80
N ASN A 210 -6.46 -21.62 -5.07
CA ASN A 210 -6.26 -23.01 -5.49
C ASN A 210 -4.89 -23.58 -5.03
N TYR A 211 -3.81 -22.78 -5.01
CA TYR A 211 -2.52 -23.23 -4.47
C TYR A 211 -2.55 -23.46 -2.95
N CYS A 212 -3.20 -22.57 -2.19
CA CYS A 212 -3.33 -22.70 -0.73
C CYS A 212 -4.16 -23.92 -0.31
N GLN A 213 -5.08 -24.40 -1.15
CA GLN A 213 -5.81 -25.65 -0.92
C GLN A 213 -4.94 -26.90 -1.11
N VAL A 214 -4.01 -26.88 -2.08
CA VAL A 214 -3.10 -28.01 -2.36
C VAL A 214 -1.96 -28.09 -1.33
N GLY A 215 -1.60 -26.98 -0.67
CA GLY A 215 -0.57 -26.92 0.38
C GLY A 215 -0.98 -27.44 1.76
N ARG A 216 -2.29 -27.67 2.01
CA ARG A 216 -2.76 -28.38 3.22
C ARG A 216 -2.61 -29.88 3.00
N ASN A 217 -1.41 -30.41 3.22
CA ASN A 217 -1.17 -31.84 3.25
C ASN A 217 -1.88 -32.46 4.47
N PRO A 218 -2.89 -33.34 4.30
CA PRO A 218 -3.64 -33.93 5.41
C PRO A 218 -2.93 -35.17 5.99
N ARG A 219 -1.67 -35.04 6.40
CA ARG A 219 -0.94 -36.13 7.08
C ARG A 219 -0.02 -35.60 8.18
N THR A 220 -0.60 -35.31 9.33
CA THR A 220 0.09 -35.44 10.63
C THR A 220 -0.45 -36.68 11.33
N GLU A 221 -0.02 -37.85 10.89
CA GLU A 221 0.09 -39.02 11.76
C GLU A 221 1.49 -39.59 11.57
N SER A 222 2.27 -39.53 12.65
CA SER A 222 3.63 -40.07 12.71
C SER A 222 3.53 -41.59 12.87
N PRO A 223 4.45 -42.37 12.27
CA PRO A 223 5.16 -43.28 13.14
C PRO A 223 6.67 -43.37 12.88
N ALA A 224 7.36 -43.46 14.02
CA ALA A 224 8.60 -44.17 14.30
C ALA A 224 9.90 -43.80 13.55
N VAL A 225 10.87 -43.42 14.37
CA VAL A 225 12.29 -43.25 14.13
C VAL A 225 12.94 -44.55 13.61
N ALA A 226 13.82 -44.42 12.62
CA ALA A 226 14.97 -45.32 12.45
C ALA A 226 16.20 -44.51 11.99
N THR A 227 17.32 -44.84 12.60
CA THR A 227 18.59 -44.10 12.67
C THR A 227 19.60 -44.51 11.58
N GLU A 228 20.54 -43.57 11.31
CA GLU A 228 21.91 -43.72 10.75
C GLU A 228 22.15 -43.89 9.23
N PRO A 229 23.37 -43.58 8.72
CA PRO A 229 24.19 -42.39 8.98
C PRO A 229 24.73 -41.72 7.69
N ALA A 230 25.39 -40.58 7.88
CA ALA A 230 25.94 -39.67 6.87
C ALA A 230 26.98 -40.29 5.92
N ARG A 231 26.92 -39.90 4.64
CA ARG A 231 28.06 -39.99 3.70
C ARG A 231 28.34 -38.63 3.09
N GLY A 232 29.59 -38.21 3.26
CA GLY A 232 30.07 -36.87 2.95
C GLY A 232 30.12 -36.55 1.47
N PHE A 233 30.07 -35.24 1.20
CA PHE A 233 30.45 -34.68 -0.09
C PHE A 233 31.62 -33.71 0.08
N ARG A 234 32.61 -33.90 -0.78
CA ARG A 234 33.93 -33.28 -0.75
C ARG A 234 33.86 -31.83 -1.22
N ARG A 235 34.68 -30.99 -0.56
CA ARG A 235 35.13 -29.66 -0.99
C ARG A 235 35.61 -29.69 -2.46
N PHE A 236 35.11 -28.76 -3.28
CA PHE A 236 35.78 -28.35 -4.51
C PHE A 236 36.35 -26.94 -4.38
N GLY A 237 37.60 -26.83 -4.82
CA GLY A 237 38.51 -25.74 -4.54
C GLY A 237 38.30 -24.48 -5.36
N SER A 238 38.76 -23.39 -4.75
CA SER A 238 38.95 -22.07 -5.32
C SER A 238 39.96 -22.08 -6.47
N ARG A 239 39.57 -21.58 -7.66
CA ARG A 239 40.51 -21.05 -8.65
C ARG A 239 40.26 -19.55 -8.81
N ARG A 240 41.26 -18.76 -8.43
CA ARG A 240 41.35 -17.32 -8.73
C ARG A 240 41.82 -17.17 -10.18
N HIS A 241 41.09 -16.44 -11.00
CA HIS A 241 41.63 -15.82 -12.20
C HIS A 241 41.77 -14.32 -11.99
N ARG A 242 43.01 -13.85 -12.17
CA ARG A 242 43.38 -12.44 -12.32
C ARG A 242 42.86 -11.94 -13.68
N VAL A 243 42.27 -10.76 -13.69
CA VAL A 243 42.24 -9.88 -14.86
C VAL A 243 42.76 -8.52 -14.41
N GLY A 244 43.84 -8.07 -15.03
CA GLY A 244 44.36 -6.71 -14.89
C GLY A 244 43.78 -5.80 -15.96
N GLY A 245 43.74 -4.49 -15.69
CA GLY A 245 43.38 -3.52 -16.71
C GLY A 245 43.10 -2.10 -16.18
N ALA A 246 44.12 -1.25 -16.29
CA ALA A 246 44.10 0.18 -16.64
C ALA A 246 43.43 1.25 -15.74
N ARG A 247 44.10 2.40 -15.73
CA ARG A 247 43.91 3.63 -14.95
C ARG A 247 42.74 4.52 -15.46
N PRO A 248 42.26 5.49 -14.65
CA PRO A 248 41.07 6.28 -14.97
C PRO A 248 41.40 7.48 -15.88
N GLY A 249 40.66 7.63 -16.98
CA GLY A 249 40.65 8.80 -17.85
C GLY A 249 39.47 9.70 -17.51
N GLY A 250 39.73 11.00 -17.36
CA GLY A 250 38.80 11.99 -16.84
C GLY A 250 37.55 12.23 -17.68
N ILE A 251 36.43 12.46 -16.99
CA ILE A 251 35.22 13.02 -17.57
C ILE A 251 35.15 14.49 -17.14
N ARG A 252 35.07 15.36 -18.14
CA ARG A 252 34.89 16.81 -17.99
C ARG A 252 33.58 17.10 -17.25
N ALA A 253 33.68 18.01 -16.29
CA ALA A 253 32.55 18.65 -15.64
C ALA A 253 31.76 19.50 -16.64
N MET A 254 30.44 19.36 -16.63
CA MET A 254 29.52 20.34 -17.18
C MET A 254 28.55 20.76 -16.07
N LYS A 255 28.61 22.05 -15.73
CA LYS A 255 27.89 22.69 -14.62
C LYS A 255 26.39 22.80 -14.91
N LEU A 256 25.61 22.23 -13.99
CA LEU A 256 24.39 22.73 -13.33
C LEU A 256 23.57 23.84 -14.00
N ARG A 257 22.28 23.58 -14.23
CA ARG A 257 21.17 24.51 -13.92
C ARG A 257 19.92 23.74 -13.47
N GLY A 258 19.34 24.18 -12.34
CA GLY A 258 17.92 24.00 -11.99
C GLY A 258 17.63 23.03 -10.83
N PHE A 259 17.49 23.56 -9.61
CA PHE A 259 17.18 22.84 -8.38
C PHE A 259 15.71 23.10 -7.98
N HIS A 260 14.92 22.01 -7.80
CA HIS A 260 13.79 21.76 -6.86
C HIS A 260 12.56 22.72 -6.81
N PRO A 261 11.40 22.40 -6.17
CA PRO A 261 11.16 21.39 -5.10
C PRO A 261 9.77 20.63 -5.10
N THR A 262 9.70 19.57 -4.28
CA THR A 262 8.57 19.16 -3.38
C THR A 262 7.13 18.82 -3.84
N GLN A 263 6.57 17.86 -3.09
CA GLN A 263 5.15 17.49 -2.84
C GLN A 263 4.50 16.39 -3.71
N ILE A 264 4.66 15.12 -3.29
CA ILE A 264 3.62 14.10 -3.51
C ILE A 264 2.75 14.06 -2.24
N LEU A 265 1.70 14.88 -2.27
CA LEU A 265 0.48 14.65 -1.50
C LEU A 265 -0.17 13.37 -2.06
N ARG A 266 -0.91 12.59 -1.24
CA ARG A 266 -1.70 11.43 -1.70
C ARG A 266 -2.42 11.77 -3.02
N THR A 267 -2.69 10.81 -3.92
CA THR A 267 -3.98 10.62 -4.68
C THR A 267 -3.90 10.33 -6.17
N SER A 268 -4.92 9.63 -6.70
CA SER A 268 -5.47 9.90 -8.07
C SER A 268 -6.43 8.85 -8.67
N SER A 269 -6.92 7.78 -8.02
CA SER A 269 -7.92 6.95 -8.73
C SER A 269 -9.29 7.61 -8.71
N LEU A 270 -9.77 8.01 -9.89
CA LEU A 270 -11.18 8.30 -10.14
C LEU A 270 -12.03 7.09 -9.71
N PRO A 271 -13.28 7.28 -9.28
CA PRO A 271 -14.20 6.17 -9.10
C PRO A 271 -14.41 5.44 -10.45
N PRO A 272 -14.91 4.19 -10.44
CA PRO A 272 -15.33 3.52 -11.67
C PRO A 272 -16.29 4.40 -12.46
N LEU A 273 -16.03 4.52 -13.77
CA LEU A 273 -16.82 5.34 -14.69
C LEU A 273 -17.46 4.43 -15.73
N ASP A 274 -18.78 4.53 -15.85
CA ASP A 274 -19.56 3.90 -16.91
C ASP A 274 -19.30 4.59 -18.26
N SER A 275 -19.05 3.81 -19.32
CA SER A 275 -18.83 4.30 -20.69
C SER A 275 -20.06 4.99 -21.30
N ASP A 276 -21.26 4.63 -20.81
CA ASP A 276 -22.54 5.11 -21.35
C ASP A 276 -23.00 6.42 -20.67
N ARG A 277 -22.14 6.97 -19.80
CA ARG A 277 -22.38 8.22 -19.08
C ARG A 277 -21.36 9.27 -19.52
N ILE A 278 -21.75 10.52 -19.34
CA ILE A 278 -20.83 11.66 -19.46
C ILE A 278 -20.71 12.35 -18.10
N TYR A 279 -19.60 13.05 -17.91
CA TYR A 279 -19.18 13.50 -16.59
C TYR A 279 -18.93 15.00 -16.56
N LYS A 280 -19.28 15.62 -15.44
CA LYS A 280 -18.91 16.99 -15.11
C LYS A 280 -18.03 17.02 -13.86
N LEU A 281 -16.86 17.63 -14.01
CA LEU A 281 -16.05 18.08 -12.87
C LEU A 281 -16.52 19.50 -12.51
N VAL A 282 -16.90 19.71 -11.25
CA VAL A 282 -17.43 21.00 -10.78
C VAL A 282 -16.97 21.28 -9.36
N ALA A 283 -16.68 22.55 -9.04
CA ALA A 283 -16.36 22.92 -7.66
C ALA A 283 -17.59 22.73 -6.77
N ALA A 284 -17.40 22.22 -5.54
CA ALA A 284 -18.51 21.97 -4.63
C ALA A 284 -19.29 23.24 -4.23
N ALA A 285 -18.65 24.41 -4.30
CA ALA A 285 -19.33 25.69 -4.10
C ALA A 285 -20.32 25.99 -5.24
N ASP A 286 -19.88 25.85 -6.49
CA ASP A 286 -20.69 26.11 -7.69
C ASP A 286 -21.85 25.13 -7.77
N TRP A 287 -21.62 23.85 -7.43
CA TRP A 287 -22.69 22.87 -7.41
C TRP A 287 -23.73 23.14 -6.32
N ARG A 288 -23.32 23.58 -5.13
CA ARG A 288 -24.27 23.99 -4.07
C ARG A 288 -25.12 25.18 -4.51
N GLN A 289 -24.56 26.11 -5.28
CA GLN A 289 -25.33 27.20 -5.85
C GLN A 289 -26.33 26.68 -6.89
N ALA A 290 -25.88 25.83 -7.81
CA ALA A 290 -26.78 25.20 -8.79
C ALA A 290 -27.92 24.43 -8.15
N GLN A 291 -27.66 23.70 -7.06
CA GLN A 291 -28.70 22.99 -6.29
C GLN A 291 -29.78 23.93 -5.73
N ARG A 292 -29.42 25.16 -5.33
CA ARG A 292 -30.40 26.18 -4.91
C ARG A 292 -31.20 26.72 -6.09
N ASP A 293 -30.55 26.91 -7.22
CA ASP A 293 -31.14 27.49 -8.43
C ASP A 293 -31.91 26.45 -9.28
N GLY A 294 -31.80 25.16 -8.93
CA GLY A 294 -32.32 24.03 -9.70
C GLY A 294 -31.55 23.74 -11.00
N VAL A 295 -30.56 24.56 -11.34
CA VAL A 295 -29.86 24.51 -12.63
C VAL A 295 -28.41 24.98 -12.49
N TYR A 296 -27.50 24.29 -13.16
CA TYR A 296 -26.10 24.68 -13.30
C TYR A 296 -25.90 25.38 -14.65
N ARG A 297 -25.51 26.65 -14.62
CA ARG A 297 -25.37 27.50 -15.82
C ARG A 297 -23.96 27.50 -16.43
N GLY A 298 -23.02 26.75 -15.84
CA GLY A 298 -21.62 26.72 -16.26
C GLY A 298 -20.68 27.45 -15.29
N SER A 299 -19.40 27.10 -15.36
CA SER A 299 -18.30 27.82 -14.72
C SER A 299 -17.97 29.10 -15.50
N ALA A 300 -17.03 29.91 -15.00
CA ALA A 300 -16.55 31.07 -15.75
C ALA A 300 -15.97 30.69 -17.14
N ASP A 301 -15.30 29.53 -17.24
CA ASP A 301 -14.80 29.01 -18.52
C ASP A 301 -15.95 28.57 -19.43
N ASP A 302 -16.92 27.83 -18.90
CA ASP A 302 -18.10 27.40 -19.66
C ASP A 302 -18.88 28.61 -20.22
N LEU A 303 -19.05 29.66 -19.41
CA LEU A 303 -19.74 30.89 -19.81
C LEU A 303 -18.97 31.69 -20.86
N ARG A 304 -17.63 31.74 -20.75
CA ARG A 304 -16.77 32.40 -21.75
C ARG A 304 -16.83 31.67 -23.09
N ASP A 305 -16.80 30.34 -23.05
CA ASP A 305 -16.71 29.51 -24.26
C ASP A 305 -18.11 29.24 -24.87
N GLY A 306 -19.18 29.56 -24.12
CA GLY A 306 -20.57 29.56 -24.60
C GLY A 306 -21.30 28.22 -24.47
N TYR A 307 -20.68 27.24 -23.80
CA TYR A 307 -21.23 25.90 -23.57
C TYR A 307 -20.61 25.26 -22.32
N ILE A 308 -21.32 24.31 -21.72
CA ILE A 308 -20.83 23.56 -20.56
C ILE A 308 -19.94 22.41 -21.05
N HIS A 309 -18.69 22.40 -20.61
CA HIS A 309 -17.75 21.32 -20.89
C HIS A 309 -18.11 20.07 -20.09
N LEU A 310 -18.23 18.93 -20.78
CA LEU A 310 -18.41 17.60 -20.21
C LEU A 310 -17.27 16.70 -20.68
N SER A 311 -17.20 15.47 -20.16
CA SER A 311 -16.19 14.49 -20.54
C SER A 311 -16.81 13.10 -20.66
N CYS A 312 -16.42 12.32 -21.66
CA CYS A 312 -16.64 10.88 -21.66
C CYS A 312 -15.77 10.21 -20.57
N ALA A 313 -16.08 8.95 -20.22
CA ALA A 313 -15.38 8.22 -19.15
C ALA A 313 -13.85 8.21 -19.30
N ASP A 314 -13.36 7.97 -20.51
CA ASP A 314 -11.94 7.95 -20.89
C ASP A 314 -11.27 9.34 -20.82
N GLN A 315 -12.06 10.41 -20.91
CA GLN A 315 -11.59 11.80 -20.93
C GLN A 315 -11.48 12.42 -19.54
N VAL A 316 -12.17 11.87 -18.52
CA VAL A 316 -12.25 12.49 -17.18
C VAL A 316 -10.87 12.63 -16.54
N ALA A 317 -10.01 11.61 -16.66
CA ALA A 317 -8.67 11.63 -16.06
C ALA A 317 -7.79 12.74 -16.65
N ALA A 318 -7.76 12.86 -17.99
CA ALA A 318 -6.99 13.88 -18.68
C ALA A 318 -7.52 15.29 -18.38
N THR A 319 -8.85 15.47 -18.37
CA THR A 319 -9.50 16.74 -18.05
C THR A 319 -9.24 17.15 -16.61
N LEU A 320 -9.33 16.22 -15.66
CA LEU A 320 -9.00 16.43 -14.26
C LEU A 320 -7.55 16.91 -14.09
N ALA A 321 -6.60 16.21 -14.72
CA ALA A 321 -5.18 16.54 -14.63
C ALA A 321 -4.86 17.91 -15.25
N LYS A 322 -5.50 18.24 -16.37
CA LYS A 322 -5.19 19.45 -17.13
C LYS A 322 -5.80 20.72 -16.54
N TYR A 323 -7.04 20.66 -16.05
CA TYR A 323 -7.80 21.86 -15.68
C TYR A 323 -8.19 21.93 -14.19
N PHE A 324 -8.29 20.78 -13.52
CA PHE A 324 -8.85 20.70 -12.16
C PHE A 324 -7.88 20.12 -11.13
N ALA A 325 -6.59 19.97 -11.46
CA ALA A 325 -5.61 19.36 -10.57
C ALA A 325 -5.52 20.07 -9.22
N GLN A 326 -5.58 21.42 -9.25
CA GLN A 326 -5.44 22.28 -8.08
C GLN A 326 -6.76 22.63 -7.38
N THR A 327 -7.91 22.15 -7.87
CA THR A 327 -9.22 22.47 -7.26
C THR A 327 -9.42 21.66 -5.97
N PRO A 328 -9.51 22.31 -4.79
CA PRO A 328 -9.46 21.61 -3.52
C PRO A 328 -10.74 20.83 -3.19
N ASP A 329 -11.92 21.38 -3.48
CA ASP A 329 -13.21 20.72 -3.21
C ASP A 329 -13.98 20.53 -4.52
N LEU A 330 -13.80 19.36 -5.12
CA LEU A 330 -14.26 19.02 -6.45
C LEU A 330 -15.26 17.87 -6.40
N LEU A 331 -16.33 18.00 -7.16
CA LEU A 331 -17.34 16.98 -7.36
C LEU A 331 -17.22 16.38 -8.76
N LEU A 332 -17.48 15.08 -8.86
CA LEU A 332 -17.65 14.37 -10.11
C LEU A 332 -19.12 14.01 -10.22
N LEU A 333 -19.78 14.57 -11.23
CA LEU A 333 -21.18 14.32 -11.52
C LEU A 333 -21.27 13.39 -12.73
N ALA A 334 -22.16 12.39 -12.67
CA ALA A 334 -22.53 11.55 -13.79
C ALA A 334 -23.86 12.01 -14.38
N VAL A 335 -23.93 12.10 -15.71
CA VAL A 335 -25.09 12.56 -16.46
C VAL A 335 -25.43 11.53 -17.52
N ASP A 336 -26.72 11.23 -17.66
CA ASP A 336 -27.23 10.42 -18.76
C ASP A 336 -27.28 11.28 -20.04
N PRO A 337 -26.52 10.97 -21.10
CA PRO A 337 -26.55 11.77 -22.32
C PRO A 337 -27.95 11.79 -22.97
N ALA A 338 -28.78 10.77 -22.78
CA ALA A 338 -30.10 10.67 -23.38
C ALA A 338 -31.08 11.76 -22.89
N VAL A 339 -30.89 12.27 -21.67
CA VAL A 339 -31.78 13.30 -21.10
C VAL A 339 -31.41 14.73 -21.50
N LEU A 340 -30.29 14.92 -22.23
CA LEU A 340 -29.81 16.25 -22.64
C LEU A 340 -30.29 16.67 -24.03
N GLY A 341 -30.84 15.75 -24.81
CA GLY A 341 -31.44 16.02 -26.12
C GLY A 341 -30.47 16.70 -27.11
N PRO A 342 -30.98 17.53 -28.04
CA PRO A 342 -30.18 18.11 -29.13
C PRO A 342 -29.20 19.21 -28.70
N ALA A 343 -29.26 19.63 -27.42
CA ALA A 343 -28.32 20.62 -26.88
C ALA A 343 -26.95 20.01 -26.57
N LEU A 344 -26.86 18.69 -26.42
CA LEU A 344 -25.59 17.98 -26.29
C LEU A 344 -24.97 17.75 -27.68
N ARG A 345 -23.76 18.25 -27.88
CA ARG A 345 -23.00 18.08 -29.13
C ARG A 345 -21.63 17.48 -28.82
N HIS A 346 -21.16 16.61 -29.71
CA HIS A 346 -19.81 16.07 -29.65
C HIS A 346 -18.95 16.80 -30.68
N GLU A 347 -17.97 17.57 -30.22
CA GLU A 347 -17.18 18.45 -31.07
C GLU A 347 -15.69 18.14 -30.94
N PRO A 348 -14.92 18.25 -32.04
CA PRO A 348 -13.49 17.92 -32.01
C PRO A 348 -12.70 18.96 -31.19
N ALA A 349 -11.93 18.46 -30.22
CA ALA A 349 -10.92 19.26 -29.52
C ALA A 349 -9.61 19.33 -30.32
N ARG A 350 -8.66 20.15 -29.85
CA ARG A 350 -7.29 20.21 -30.39
C ARG A 350 -6.62 18.85 -30.22
N GLY A 351 -6.62 18.03 -31.28
CA GLY A 351 -6.18 16.63 -31.27
C GLY A 351 -7.17 15.64 -31.91
N GLY A 352 -8.35 16.09 -32.35
CA GLY A 352 -9.31 15.27 -33.11
C GLY A 352 -10.25 14.40 -32.28
N ALA A 353 -10.01 14.26 -30.97
CA ALA A 353 -10.93 13.60 -30.05
C ALA A 353 -12.20 14.43 -29.86
N LEU A 354 -13.37 13.78 -29.86
CA LEU A 354 -14.68 14.42 -29.69
C LEU A 354 -15.00 14.60 -28.21
N PHE A 355 -15.21 15.85 -27.77
CA PHE A 355 -15.65 16.16 -26.41
C PHE A 355 -17.14 16.49 -26.39
N PRO A 356 -17.90 16.02 -25.39
CA PRO A 356 -19.29 16.43 -25.20
C PRO A 356 -19.36 17.86 -24.65
N HIS A 357 -20.11 18.71 -25.34
CA HIS A 357 -20.42 20.08 -24.94
C HIS A 357 -21.94 20.25 -24.87
N LEU A 358 -22.43 20.85 -23.79
CA LEU A 358 -23.85 21.13 -23.61
C LEU A 358 -24.13 22.62 -23.84
N TYR A 359 -24.89 22.91 -24.90
CA TYR A 359 -25.32 24.26 -25.30
C TYR A 359 -26.65 24.65 -24.62
N ALA A 360 -26.76 24.35 -23.33
CA ALA A 360 -27.89 24.69 -22.49
C ALA A 360 -27.46 24.63 -21.02
N PRO A 361 -28.20 25.27 -20.10
CA PRO A 361 -28.02 25.03 -18.67
C PRO A 361 -28.26 23.55 -18.33
N LEU A 362 -27.46 22.99 -17.43
CA LEU A 362 -27.60 21.62 -16.95
C LEU A 362 -28.60 21.58 -15.78
N ALA A 363 -29.75 20.96 -15.96
CA ALA A 363 -30.70 20.74 -14.87
C ALA A 363 -30.06 19.87 -13.77
N VAL A 364 -30.18 20.28 -12.50
CA VAL A 364 -29.59 19.54 -11.38
C VAL A 364 -30.16 18.13 -11.27
N SER A 365 -31.44 17.95 -11.60
CA SER A 365 -32.12 16.65 -11.61
C SER A 365 -31.54 15.66 -12.63
N SER A 366 -30.85 16.15 -13.66
CA SER A 366 -30.24 15.31 -14.71
C SER A 366 -28.82 14.86 -14.36
N ALA A 367 -28.28 15.29 -13.22
CA ALA A 367 -26.90 15.02 -12.81
C ALA A 367 -26.85 14.37 -11.43
N ARG A 368 -26.28 13.17 -11.37
CA ARG A 368 -26.07 12.43 -10.13
C ARG A 368 -24.67 12.70 -9.59
N LEU A 369 -24.57 13.04 -8.31
CA LEU A 369 -23.28 13.10 -7.64
C LEU A 369 -22.70 11.68 -7.54
N LEU A 370 -21.52 11.48 -8.14
CA LEU A 370 -20.84 10.19 -8.13
C LEU A 370 -19.76 10.13 -7.06
N ALA A 371 -18.93 11.18 -6.97
CA ALA A 371 -17.87 11.25 -5.99
C ALA A 371 -17.47 12.67 -5.64
N ARG A 372 -16.81 12.82 -4.50
CA ARG A 372 -16.25 14.09 -4.01
C ARG A 372 -14.78 13.94 -3.62
N ARG A 373 -13.99 14.94 -4.00
CA ARG A 373 -12.58 15.09 -3.65
C ARG A 373 -12.42 16.37 -2.82
N ARG A 374 -12.10 16.24 -1.53
CA ARG A 374 -12.01 17.39 -0.59
C ARG A 374 -10.64 18.04 -0.46
N VAL A 375 -9.62 17.47 -1.12
CA VAL A 375 -8.26 18.03 -1.15
C VAL A 375 -7.79 18.07 -2.60
N SER A 376 -6.99 19.07 -2.98
CA SER A 376 -6.34 19.14 -4.28
C SER A 376 -5.31 18.03 -4.38
N GLY A 377 -5.41 17.17 -5.39
CA GLY A 377 -4.76 15.87 -5.29
C GLY A 377 -5.25 15.18 -4.02
N GLY A 378 -6.56 15.00 -3.88
CA GLY A 378 -7.28 14.34 -2.78
C GLY A 378 -7.92 13.02 -3.27
N GLY A 379 -8.30 12.13 -2.35
CA GLY A 379 -8.92 10.87 -2.74
C GLY A 379 -10.36 11.13 -3.15
N TRP A 380 -10.85 10.48 -4.20
CA TRP A 380 -12.28 10.51 -4.52
C TRP A 380 -13.02 9.62 -3.53
N ARG A 381 -14.01 10.17 -2.83
CA ARG A 381 -14.96 9.40 -2.03
C ARG A 381 -16.25 9.27 -2.83
N LEU A 382 -16.66 8.03 -3.10
CA LEU A 382 -18.00 7.76 -3.62
C LEU A 382 -19.03 8.35 -2.65
N THR A 383 -20.08 8.91 -3.21
CA THR A 383 -21.24 9.30 -2.42
C THR A 383 -22.25 8.16 -2.45
N ASP A 384 -22.71 7.75 -1.27
CA ASP A 384 -23.83 6.82 -1.16
C ASP A 384 -25.02 7.42 -1.92
N ALA A 385 -25.60 6.62 -2.81
CA ALA A 385 -26.66 7.01 -3.73
C ALA A 385 -27.94 7.44 -2.99
#